data_AF-A0A4U0WN53-F1
#
_entry.id   AF-A0A4U0WN53-F1
#
_cell.length_a   1.000
_cell.length_b   1.000
_cell.length_c   1.000
_cell.angle_alpha   90.00
_cell.angle_beta   90.00
_cell.angle_gamma   90.00
#
_symmetry.space_group_name_H-M   'P 1'
#
loop_
_entity.id
_entity.type
_entity.pdbx_description
1 polymer ?
#
loop_
_entity_poly.entity_id
_entity_poly.type
_entity_poly.pdbx_seq_one_letter_code
_entity_poly.pdbx_strand_id
1 'polypeptide(L)'
;MPPVIPDALSFTPDRWLVVGLNAGDVFRKVADIRREARKREAELEEEQEAAAREREAQARARHAAVVATAVENKGPWDLTGNWTINCPYLEDPDDPDSEDEDGYADEEEEEEEASSHVQQQTAKPIQGTPAEQRYYATFDFSVVEGIMRISGPVTSSKQKACAMTYRWRGRESGERVIEVGSHERLLEIAFSKRGTTLSGDFEGDCVGKVSFTGVKVEAGDYRLGSSEYEWKDLSARSYERERVGRWGRRY
;
A
#
# COMPACT_ATOMS: atom_id res chain seq x y z
N MET A 1 40.31 -11.43 -21.96
CA MET A 1 39.08 -12.23 -21.82
C MET A 1 39.06 -12.80 -20.41
N PRO A 2 38.11 -12.40 -19.56
CA PRO A 2 37.94 -13.04 -18.26
C PRO A 2 37.35 -14.45 -18.46
N PRO A 3 37.70 -15.44 -17.60
CA PRO A 3 37.12 -16.76 -17.65
C PRO A 3 35.64 -16.69 -17.26
N VAL A 4 34.78 -17.23 -18.12
CA VAL A 4 33.37 -17.48 -17.82
C VAL A 4 33.35 -18.63 -16.81
N ILE A 5 33.09 -18.32 -15.55
CA ILE A 5 32.80 -19.33 -14.54
C ILE A 5 31.38 -19.82 -14.83
N PRO A 6 31.16 -21.09 -15.17
CA PRO A 6 29.80 -21.60 -15.31
C PRO A 6 29.11 -21.47 -13.96
N ASP A 7 27.95 -20.83 -13.97
CA ASP A 7 27.05 -20.75 -12.82
C ASP A 7 26.94 -22.14 -12.21
N ALA A 8 27.40 -22.24 -10.95
CA ALA A 8 27.26 -23.44 -10.17
C ALA A 8 25.76 -23.75 -10.13
N LEU A 9 25.39 -24.84 -10.81
CA LEU A 9 24.06 -25.43 -10.84
C LEU A 9 23.34 -25.13 -9.52
N SER A 10 22.44 -24.16 -9.55
CA SER A 10 21.57 -23.88 -8.42
C SER A 10 20.80 -25.17 -8.17
N PHE A 11 21.15 -25.85 -7.08
CA PHE A 11 20.42 -27.01 -6.61
C PHE A 11 19.06 -26.48 -6.17
N THR A 12 18.08 -26.54 -7.08
CA THR A 12 16.69 -26.37 -6.67
C THR A 12 16.32 -27.57 -5.80
N PRO A 13 15.63 -27.36 -4.68
CA PRO A 13 15.35 -28.39 -3.68
C PRO A 13 14.52 -29.58 -4.20
N ASP A 14 14.01 -29.54 -5.43
CA ASP A 14 13.08 -30.53 -5.99
C ASP A 14 13.74 -31.68 -6.77
N ARG A 15 15.07 -31.71 -6.88
CA ARG A 15 15.77 -32.74 -7.66
C ARG A 15 16.32 -33.85 -6.77
N TRP A 16 15.62 -34.98 -6.72
CA TRP A 16 16.06 -36.19 -6.01
C TRP A 16 16.54 -37.29 -6.97
N LEU A 17 17.55 -38.07 -6.54
CA LEU A 17 18.02 -39.28 -7.21
C LEU A 17 17.79 -40.49 -6.30
N VAL A 18 17.06 -41.49 -6.80
CA VAL A 18 16.81 -42.75 -6.07
C VAL A 18 17.60 -43.87 -6.73
N VAL A 19 18.47 -44.53 -5.96
CA VAL A 19 19.28 -45.68 -6.40
C VAL A 19 18.88 -46.91 -5.58
N GLY A 20 18.69 -48.06 -6.24
CA GLY A 20 18.27 -49.30 -5.58
C GLY A 20 18.78 -50.56 -6.30
N LEU A 21 18.75 -51.70 -5.60
CA LEU A 21 19.28 -52.99 -6.09
C LEU A 21 18.39 -53.67 -7.15
N ASN A 22 17.11 -53.29 -7.22
CA ASN A 22 16.19 -53.70 -8.28
C ASN A 22 15.17 -52.58 -8.54
N ALA A 23 14.51 -52.66 -9.70
CA ALA A 23 13.55 -51.63 -10.14
C ALA A 23 12.35 -51.48 -9.20
N GLY A 24 11.86 -52.58 -8.60
CA GLY A 24 10.70 -52.55 -7.71
C GLY A 24 10.95 -51.73 -6.44
N ASP A 25 12.16 -51.79 -5.87
CA ASP A 25 12.56 -50.99 -4.72
C ASP A 25 12.66 -49.50 -5.07
N VAL A 26 13.21 -49.19 -6.24
CA VAL A 26 13.30 -47.81 -6.74
C VAL A 26 11.91 -47.23 -6.92
N PHE A 27 10.99 -47.92 -7.60
CA PHE A 27 9.63 -47.41 -7.83
C PHE A 27 8.84 -47.23 -6.54
N ARG A 28 8.97 -48.14 -5.57
CA ARG A 28 8.34 -47.97 -4.24
C ARG A 28 8.87 -46.73 -3.53
N LYS A 29 10.19 -46.54 -3.51
CA LYS A 29 10.80 -45.38 -2.87
C LYS A 29 10.42 -44.07 -3.56
N VAL A 30 10.33 -44.06 -4.89
CA VAL A 30 9.84 -42.91 -5.66
C VAL A 30 8.37 -42.58 -5.31
N ALA A 31 7.51 -43.59 -5.19
CA ALA A 31 6.12 -43.39 -4.80
C ALA A 31 5.99 -42.82 -3.38
N ASP A 32 6.85 -43.27 -2.45
CA ASP A 32 6.89 -42.74 -1.09
C ASP A 32 7.36 -41.27 -1.07
N ILE A 33 8.41 -40.93 -1.82
CA ILE A 33 8.90 -39.55 -1.94
C ILE A 33 7.81 -38.63 -2.49
N ARG A 34 7.12 -39.04 -3.55
CA ARG A 34 6.02 -38.24 -4.12
C ARG A 34 4.85 -38.04 -3.14
N ARG A 35 4.54 -39.07 -2.35
CA ARG A 35 3.50 -38.97 -1.31
C ARG A 35 3.90 -38.00 -0.21
N GLU A 36 5.16 -38.06 0.22
CA GLU A 36 5.70 -37.15 1.23
C GLU A 36 5.77 -35.71 0.72
N ALA A 37 6.19 -35.50 -0.53
CA ALA A 37 6.22 -34.19 -1.16
C ALA A 37 4.82 -33.54 -1.18
N ARG A 38 3.80 -34.25 -1.68
CA ARG A 38 2.41 -33.76 -1.65
C ARG A 38 1.88 -33.48 -0.25
N LYS A 39 2.30 -34.28 0.74
CA LYS A 39 1.91 -34.05 2.14
C LYS A 39 2.51 -32.76 2.67
N ARG A 40 3.78 -32.48 2.35
CA ARG A 40 4.44 -31.23 2.77
C ARG A 40 3.88 -30.01 2.07
N GLU A 41 3.59 -30.12 0.78
CA GLU A 41 2.95 -29.06 0.00
C GLU A 41 1.59 -28.70 0.60
N ALA A 42 0.73 -29.69 0.84
CA ALA A 42 -0.56 -29.48 1.50
C ALA A 42 -0.43 -28.96 2.95
N GLU A 43 0.58 -29.40 3.71
CA GLU A 43 0.83 -28.86 5.06
C GLU A 43 1.29 -27.41 5.03
N LEU A 44 2.07 -27.01 4.03
CA LEU A 44 2.54 -25.62 3.85
C LEU A 44 1.40 -24.71 3.39
N GLU A 45 0.56 -25.17 2.46
CA GLU A 45 -0.67 -24.49 2.03
C GLU A 45 -1.62 -24.31 3.22
N GLU A 46 -1.86 -25.36 4.02
CA GLU A 46 -2.69 -25.27 5.24
C GLU A 46 -2.10 -24.29 6.27
N GLU A 47 -0.77 -24.26 6.43
CA GLU A 47 -0.09 -23.31 7.31
C GLU A 47 -0.20 -21.87 6.81
N GLN A 48 -0.06 -21.64 5.50
CA GLN A 48 -0.25 -20.34 4.86
C GLN A 48 -1.70 -19.85 5.00
N GLU A 49 -2.69 -20.68 4.70
CA GLU A 49 -4.10 -20.36 4.88
C GLU A 49 -4.45 -20.08 6.35
N ALA A 50 -3.88 -20.85 7.29
CA ALA A 50 -4.07 -20.62 8.71
C ALA A 50 -3.46 -19.29 9.15
N ALA A 51 -2.25 -18.97 8.68
CA ALA A 51 -1.59 -17.70 8.96
C ALA A 51 -2.35 -16.51 8.35
N ALA A 52 -2.86 -16.64 7.13
CA ALA A 52 -3.69 -15.63 6.46
C ALA A 52 -4.98 -15.35 7.26
N ARG A 53 -5.69 -16.40 7.68
CA ARG A 53 -6.89 -16.28 8.52
C ARG A 53 -6.60 -15.63 9.88
N GLU A 54 -5.47 -15.97 10.51
CA GLU A 54 -5.08 -15.35 11.78
C GLU A 54 -4.76 -13.86 11.60
N ARG A 55 -4.02 -13.50 10.55
CA ARG A 55 -3.72 -12.10 10.20
C ARG A 55 -4.99 -11.29 9.95
N GLU A 56 -5.92 -11.83 9.16
CA GLU A 56 -7.20 -11.18 8.87
C GLU A 56 -8.04 -10.98 10.15
N ALA A 57 -8.12 -12.02 11.01
CA ALA A 57 -8.82 -11.93 12.28
C ALA A 57 -8.19 -10.87 13.20
N GLN A 58 -6.85 -10.78 13.23
CA GLN A 58 -6.14 -9.76 13.99
C GLN A 58 -6.42 -8.34 13.45
N ALA A 59 -6.40 -8.15 12.12
CA ALA A 59 -6.71 -6.87 11.49
C ALA A 59 -8.14 -6.42 11.79
N ARG A 60 -9.12 -7.33 11.67
CA ARG A 60 -10.53 -7.09 12.04
C ARG A 60 -10.68 -6.71 13.51
N ALA A 61 -9.98 -7.40 14.42
CA ALA A 61 -10.00 -7.10 15.85
C ALA A 61 -9.43 -5.72 16.16
N ARG A 62 -8.32 -5.32 15.50
CA ARG A 62 -7.72 -3.99 15.64
C ARG A 62 -8.67 -2.89 15.19
N HIS A 63 -9.26 -3.04 14.00
CA HIS A 63 -10.25 -2.08 13.50
C HIS A 63 -11.46 -1.96 14.44
N ALA A 64 -11.98 -3.08 14.97
CA ALA A 64 -13.07 -3.06 15.93
C ALA A 64 -12.71 -2.29 17.22
N ALA A 65 -11.49 -2.43 17.72
CA ALA A 65 -11.00 -1.69 18.89
C ALA A 65 -10.91 -0.17 18.62
N VAL A 66 -10.40 0.23 17.45
CA VAL A 66 -10.36 1.65 17.04
C VAL A 66 -11.78 2.23 16.94
N VAL A 67 -12.73 1.48 16.36
CA VAL A 67 -14.13 1.92 16.28
C VAL A 67 -14.75 2.06 17.67
N ALA A 68 -14.53 1.09 18.57
CA ALA A 68 -15.07 1.14 19.92
C ALA A 68 -14.56 2.38 20.69
N THR A 69 -13.26 2.64 20.65
CA THR A 69 -12.66 3.82 21.30
C THR A 69 -13.18 5.14 20.71
N ALA A 70 -13.40 5.22 19.39
CA ALA A 70 -13.97 6.40 18.74
C ALA A 70 -15.45 6.65 19.13
N VAL A 71 -16.22 5.59 19.38
CA VAL A 71 -17.62 5.69 19.84
C VAL A 71 -17.68 6.23 21.27
N GLU A 72 -16.80 5.76 22.15
CA GLU A 72 -16.73 6.19 23.56
C GLU A 72 -16.25 7.64 23.70
N ASN A 73 -15.31 8.05 22.86
CA ASN A 73 -14.80 9.42 22.85
C ASN A 73 -15.84 10.40 22.30
N LYS A 74 -16.44 11.20 23.19
CA LYS A 74 -17.28 12.37 22.83
C LYS A 74 -16.46 13.62 22.45
N GLY A 75 -15.16 13.44 22.25
CA GLY A 75 -14.19 14.51 21.96
C GLY A 75 -14.24 15.00 20.51
N PRO A 76 -13.35 15.95 20.14
CA PRO A 76 -13.10 16.30 18.75
C PRO A 76 -12.65 15.06 17.96
N TRP A 77 -12.91 15.04 16.65
CA TRP A 77 -12.55 13.87 15.85
C TRP A 77 -11.04 13.75 15.77
N ASP A 78 -10.56 12.51 15.94
CA ASP A 78 -9.17 12.18 15.69
C ASP A 78 -8.99 11.57 14.31
N LEU A 79 -8.46 12.37 13.39
CA LEU A 79 -8.15 11.93 12.03
C LEU A 79 -6.72 11.36 11.91
N THR A 80 -5.90 11.45 12.96
CA THR A 80 -4.51 10.98 12.93
C THR A 80 -4.42 9.46 13.11
N GLY A 81 -3.43 8.81 12.51
CA GLY A 81 -3.19 7.39 12.67
C GLY A 81 -2.90 6.65 11.35
N ASN A 82 -2.98 5.32 11.41
CA ASN A 82 -2.82 4.46 10.24
C ASN A 82 -4.18 4.14 9.61
N TRP A 83 -4.21 4.15 8.29
CA TRP A 83 -5.40 3.93 7.47
C TRP A 83 -5.08 2.89 6.39
N THR A 84 -5.96 1.90 6.24
CA THR A 84 -5.95 1.03 5.05
C THR A 84 -6.86 1.68 4.02
N ILE A 85 -6.36 1.84 2.80
CA ILE A 85 -7.10 2.41 1.68
C ILE A 85 -7.41 1.31 0.69
N ASN A 86 -8.68 1.19 0.31
CA ASN A 86 -9.14 0.31 -0.75
C ASN A 86 -9.47 1.16 -2.00
N CYS A 87 -8.82 0.81 -3.12
CA CYS A 87 -9.00 1.44 -4.43
C CYS A 87 -9.22 0.35 -5.51
N PRO A 88 -10.48 -0.02 -5.80
CA PRO A 88 -10.79 -1.18 -6.68
C PRO A 88 -10.31 -1.04 -8.13
N TYR A 89 -9.90 0.15 -8.56
CA TYR A 89 -9.49 0.44 -9.94
C TYR A 89 -7.97 0.34 -10.14
N LEU A 90 -7.21 0.12 -9.07
CA LEU A 90 -5.77 -0.13 -9.14
C LEU A 90 -5.43 -1.63 -9.12
N GLU A 91 -6.43 -2.48 -8.85
CA GLU A 91 -6.33 -3.92 -9.06
C GLU A 91 -6.41 -4.13 -10.58
N ASP A 92 -5.35 -4.72 -11.15
CA ASP A 92 -5.16 -4.79 -12.61
C ASP A 92 -6.44 -5.28 -13.31
N PRO A 93 -6.92 -4.57 -14.35
CA PRO A 93 -8.00 -5.10 -15.17
C PRO A 93 -7.44 -6.32 -15.88
N ASP A 94 -7.79 -7.52 -15.39
CA ASP A 94 -7.52 -8.83 -16.00
C ASP A 94 -7.40 -8.68 -17.52
N ASP A 95 -6.17 -8.73 -18.04
CA ASP A 95 -5.87 -8.46 -19.44
C ASP A 95 -6.54 -9.56 -20.28
N PRO A 96 -7.68 -9.29 -20.94
CA PRO A 96 -8.57 -10.35 -21.44
C PRO A 96 -8.01 -11.08 -22.67
N ASP A 97 -6.81 -10.69 -23.12
CA ASP A 97 -6.17 -11.18 -24.34
C ASP A 97 -4.83 -11.91 -24.08
N SER A 98 -4.48 -12.25 -22.83
CA SER A 98 -3.34 -13.13 -22.54
C SER A 98 -3.66 -14.60 -22.79
N GLU A 99 -3.92 -14.97 -24.06
CA GLU A 99 -4.14 -16.36 -24.50
C GLU A 99 -2.86 -17.23 -24.52
N ASP A 100 -1.74 -16.78 -23.96
CA ASP A 100 -0.53 -17.59 -23.87
C ASP A 100 -0.57 -18.47 -22.61
N GLU A 101 -1.27 -19.60 -22.76
CA GLU A 101 -1.32 -20.76 -21.86
C GLU A 101 0.06 -21.43 -21.76
N ASP A 102 0.96 -20.91 -20.92
CA ASP A 102 2.08 -21.67 -20.38
C ASP A 102 1.94 -21.84 -18.87
N GLY A 103 1.61 -23.07 -18.45
CA GLY A 103 1.34 -23.44 -17.06
C GLY A 103 2.55 -23.34 -16.13
N TYR A 104 2.95 -22.13 -15.81
CA TYR A 104 3.80 -21.81 -14.66
C TYR A 104 2.94 -21.83 -13.40
N ALA A 105 3.47 -22.48 -12.37
CA ALA A 105 2.81 -22.64 -11.09
C ALA A 105 2.50 -21.25 -10.51
N ASP A 106 1.24 -21.09 -10.14
CA ASP A 106 0.65 -19.98 -9.39
C ASP A 106 1.55 -19.67 -8.18
N GLU A 107 2.41 -18.66 -8.31
CA GLU A 107 3.01 -18.03 -7.15
C GLU A 107 1.94 -17.04 -6.67
N GLU A 108 1.20 -17.41 -5.61
CA GLU A 108 0.19 -16.55 -4.99
C GLU A 108 0.78 -15.15 -4.78
N GLU A 109 0.37 -14.19 -5.60
CA GLU A 109 0.70 -12.79 -5.40
C GLU A 109 0.06 -12.36 -4.07
N GLU A 110 0.90 -12.13 -3.05
CA GLU A 110 0.45 -11.48 -1.82
C GLU A 110 -0.20 -10.15 -2.21
N GLU A 111 -1.52 -10.04 -2.05
CA GLU A 111 -2.27 -8.80 -2.26
C GLU A 111 -1.62 -7.69 -1.41
N GLU A 112 -0.80 -6.83 -2.03
CA GLU A 112 -0.14 -5.73 -1.35
C GLU A 112 -1.19 -4.68 -0.98
N GLU A 113 -1.76 -4.80 0.23
CA GLU A 113 -2.71 -3.82 0.75
C GLU A 113 -2.08 -2.42 0.81
N ALA A 114 -2.65 -1.48 0.05
CA ALA A 114 -2.24 -0.07 0.05
C ALA A 114 -2.39 0.56 1.45
N SER A 115 -1.27 1.01 2.02
CA SER A 115 -1.20 1.58 3.37
C SER A 115 -1.02 3.09 3.33
N SER A 116 -1.81 3.82 4.13
CA SER A 116 -1.67 5.27 4.29
C SER A 116 -1.50 5.66 5.75
N HIS A 117 -0.63 6.64 5.99
CA HIS A 117 -0.33 7.16 7.32
C HIS A 117 -0.66 8.65 7.41
N VAL A 118 -1.57 9.02 8.33
CA VAL A 118 -2.07 10.40 8.50
C VAL A 118 -1.52 11.01 9.79
N GLN A 119 -0.84 12.15 9.67
CA GLN A 119 -0.28 12.93 10.79
C GLN A 119 -0.91 14.33 10.87
N GLN A 120 -1.02 14.88 12.09
CA GLN A 120 -1.60 16.21 12.30
C GLN A 120 -0.52 17.30 12.19
N GLN A 121 -0.86 18.39 11.49
CA GLN A 121 -0.06 19.60 11.50
C GLN A 121 -0.89 20.77 12.00
N THR A 122 -0.68 21.17 13.26
CA THR A 122 -1.24 22.43 13.73
C THR A 122 -0.43 23.59 13.17
N ALA A 123 -0.93 24.26 12.13
CA ALA A 123 -0.51 25.61 11.84
C ALA A 123 -0.99 26.50 13.00
N LYS A 124 -0.11 27.36 13.55
CA LYS A 124 -0.54 28.39 14.49
C LYS A 124 -1.60 29.25 13.79
N PRO A 125 -2.80 29.44 14.38
CA PRO A 125 -3.86 30.20 13.73
C PRO A 125 -3.36 31.62 13.42
N ILE A 126 -3.38 31.99 12.15
CA ILE A 126 -3.19 33.38 11.72
C ILE A 126 -4.45 34.10 12.20
N GLN A 127 -4.29 35.08 13.09
CA GLN A 127 -5.38 35.79 13.76
C GLN A 127 -6.51 36.16 12.77
N GLY A 128 -7.73 35.69 13.06
CA GLY A 128 -8.97 36.24 12.47
C GLY A 128 -9.87 35.32 11.65
N THR A 129 -9.47 34.08 11.36
CA THR A 129 -10.38 33.09 10.73
C THR A 129 -10.61 31.89 11.64
N PRO A 130 -11.83 31.30 11.69
CA PRO A 130 -12.09 30.08 12.45
C PRO A 130 -11.10 29.01 11.96
N ALA A 131 -10.31 28.49 12.91
CA ALA A 131 -9.07 27.77 12.66
C ALA A 131 -9.24 26.63 11.64
N GLU A 132 -8.84 26.84 10.40
CA GLU A 132 -8.72 25.77 9.43
C GLU A 132 -7.77 24.70 10.00
N GLN A 133 -8.23 23.46 10.06
CA GLN A 133 -7.40 22.36 10.54
C GLN A 133 -6.65 21.78 9.33
N ARG A 134 -5.35 21.58 9.53
CA ARG A 134 -4.45 21.06 8.50
C ARG A 134 -3.87 19.73 8.95
N TYR A 135 -3.85 18.80 8.02
CA TYR A 135 -3.21 17.50 8.19
C TYR A 135 -2.30 17.25 7.01
N TYR A 136 -1.36 16.34 7.18
CA TYR A 136 -0.66 15.74 6.07
C TYR A 136 -0.67 14.24 6.21
N ALA A 137 -0.61 13.55 5.09
CA ALA A 137 -0.57 12.10 5.06
C ALA A 137 0.47 11.66 4.07
N THR A 138 1.18 10.58 4.37
CA THR A 138 1.90 9.82 3.35
C THR A 138 0.98 8.71 2.87
N PHE A 139 1.08 8.38 1.60
CA PHE A 139 0.29 7.31 1.01
C PHE A 139 1.16 6.50 0.05
N ASP A 140 0.82 5.24 -0.08
CA ASP A 140 1.35 4.32 -1.07
C ASP A 140 0.16 3.56 -1.67
N PHE A 141 -0.10 3.78 -2.95
CA PHE A 141 -1.14 3.11 -3.72
C PHE A 141 -0.55 2.10 -4.71
N SER A 142 0.66 1.60 -4.44
CA SER A 142 1.44 0.67 -5.25
C SER A 142 1.93 1.27 -6.57
N VAL A 143 1.03 1.85 -7.37
CA VAL A 143 1.32 2.59 -8.62
C VAL A 143 1.85 3.99 -8.34
N VAL A 144 1.38 4.62 -7.26
CA VAL A 144 1.77 5.99 -6.89
C VAL A 144 1.99 6.09 -5.39
N GLU A 145 3.16 6.59 -5.01
CA GLU A 145 3.49 6.95 -3.64
C GLU A 145 3.62 8.47 -3.49
N GLY A 146 3.32 9.02 -2.31
CA GLY A 146 3.46 10.45 -2.12
C GLY A 146 3.01 11.01 -0.78
N ILE A 147 2.79 12.32 -0.83
CA ILE A 147 2.35 13.12 0.31
C ILE A 147 1.11 13.93 -0.05
N MET A 148 0.17 13.95 0.89
CA MET A 148 -1.09 14.67 0.82
C MET A 148 -1.11 15.77 1.88
N ARG A 149 -1.68 16.93 1.55
CA ARG A 149 -2.00 18.01 2.48
C ARG A 149 -3.50 18.21 2.49
N ILE A 150 -4.11 17.98 3.65
CA ILE A 150 -5.56 17.99 3.85
C ILE A 150 -5.91 19.24 4.66
N SER A 151 -6.92 19.96 4.20
CA SER A 151 -7.40 21.22 4.76
C SER A 151 -8.91 21.21 4.89
N GLY A 152 -9.43 21.64 6.02
CA GLY A 152 -10.87 21.68 6.24
C GLY A 152 -11.28 22.35 7.54
N PRO A 153 -12.61 22.39 7.81
CA PRO A 153 -13.12 22.98 9.04
C PRO A 153 -12.70 22.15 10.26
N VAL A 154 -12.59 22.78 11.43
CA VAL A 154 -12.46 22.05 12.70
C VAL A 154 -13.66 21.14 12.86
N THR A 155 -13.41 19.86 13.11
CA THR A 155 -14.46 18.88 13.35
C THR A 155 -15.16 19.16 14.67
N SER A 156 -16.49 19.22 14.63
CA SER A 156 -17.31 19.27 15.85
C SER A 156 -17.78 17.87 16.22
N SER A 157 -17.83 17.58 17.53
CA SER A 157 -18.39 16.32 18.05
C SER A 157 -19.86 16.09 17.67
N LYS A 158 -20.57 17.11 17.18
CA LYS A 158 -21.96 17.01 16.69
C LYS A 158 -22.07 16.57 15.22
N GLN A 159 -20.99 16.67 14.44
CA GLN A 159 -21.01 16.29 13.03
C GLN A 159 -21.00 14.77 12.90
N LYS A 160 -21.72 14.25 11.88
CA LYS A 160 -21.70 12.81 11.51
C LYS A 160 -20.70 12.51 10.40
N ALA A 161 -20.43 13.52 9.58
CA ALA A 161 -19.50 13.51 8.45
C ALA A 161 -18.71 14.84 8.45
N CYS A 162 -17.47 14.80 8.00
CA CYS A 162 -16.61 15.97 7.79
C CYS A 162 -16.02 15.89 6.38
N ALA A 163 -16.44 16.81 5.51
CA ALA A 163 -15.82 17.00 4.20
C ALA A 163 -14.63 17.95 4.35
N MET A 164 -13.51 17.57 3.76
CA MET A 164 -12.27 18.32 3.70
C MET A 164 -11.79 18.34 2.24
N THR A 165 -10.87 19.24 1.95
CA THR A 165 -10.19 19.30 0.65
C THR A 165 -8.75 18.88 0.81
N TYR A 166 -8.14 18.38 -0.25
CA TYR A 166 -6.73 18.05 -0.21
C TYR A 166 -6.02 18.32 -1.53
N ARG A 167 -4.70 18.42 -1.42
CA ARG A 167 -3.75 18.46 -2.54
C ARG A 167 -2.69 17.42 -2.29
N TRP A 168 -2.13 16.86 -3.36
CA TRP A 168 -1.10 15.85 -3.23
C TRP A 168 0.09 16.14 -4.14
N ARG A 169 1.22 15.51 -3.83
CA ARG A 169 2.40 15.39 -4.67
C ARG A 169 2.94 13.99 -4.51
N GLY A 170 3.43 13.39 -5.57
CA GLY A 170 3.90 12.01 -5.51
C GLY A 170 4.78 11.64 -6.68
N ARG A 171 5.13 10.36 -6.71
CA ARG A 171 5.94 9.71 -7.73
C ARG A 171 5.21 8.46 -8.16
N GLU A 172 5.22 8.21 -9.46
CA GLU A 172 4.80 6.92 -10.00
C GLU A 172 5.90 5.88 -9.67
N SER A 173 5.50 4.70 -9.20
CA SER A 173 6.39 3.72 -8.57
C SER A 173 7.30 2.98 -9.56
N GLY A 174 6.87 2.80 -10.81
CA GLY A 174 7.61 2.10 -11.86
C GLY A 174 8.81 2.89 -12.39
N GLU A 175 8.58 4.02 -13.06
CA GLU A 175 9.64 4.88 -13.61
C GLU A 175 10.23 5.85 -12.56
N ARG A 176 9.62 5.92 -11.37
CA ARG A 176 10.02 6.81 -10.26
C ARG A 176 10.04 8.27 -10.71
N VAL A 177 9.04 8.66 -11.50
CA VAL A 177 8.93 10.01 -12.05
C VAL A 177 8.02 10.83 -11.15
N ILE A 178 8.51 12.00 -10.72
CA ILE A 178 7.69 12.96 -9.96
C ILE A 178 6.58 13.50 -10.86
N GLU A 179 5.33 13.35 -10.43
CA GLU A 179 4.19 13.92 -11.15
C GLU A 179 4.13 15.44 -10.93
N VAL A 180 4.34 16.20 -12.00
CA VAL A 180 4.33 17.66 -11.97
C VAL A 180 2.92 18.18 -12.27
N GLY A 181 2.37 19.01 -11.40
CA GLY A 181 1.06 19.65 -11.59
C GLY A 181 -0.08 19.04 -10.78
N SER A 182 0.09 17.82 -10.25
CA SER A 182 -0.86 17.15 -9.34
C SER A 182 -1.39 18.05 -8.21
N HIS A 183 -0.50 18.82 -7.57
CA HIS A 183 -0.85 19.76 -6.51
C HIS A 183 -1.74 20.95 -6.89
N GLU A 184 -1.96 21.19 -8.19
CA GLU A 184 -2.86 22.26 -8.68
C GLU A 184 -4.32 21.83 -8.59
N ARG A 185 -4.58 20.51 -8.65
CA ARG A 185 -5.91 19.91 -8.45
C ARG A 185 -6.28 19.97 -6.97
N LEU A 186 -7.47 20.49 -6.69
CA LEU A 186 -8.05 20.47 -5.35
C LEU A 186 -9.12 19.37 -5.31
N LEU A 187 -8.88 18.33 -4.54
CA LEU A 187 -9.73 17.15 -4.44
C LEU A 187 -10.49 17.15 -3.11
N GLU A 188 -11.58 16.39 -3.04
CA GLU A 188 -12.41 16.25 -1.84
C GLU A 188 -12.18 14.90 -1.15
N ILE A 189 -12.15 14.94 0.18
CA ILE A 189 -12.10 13.75 1.03
C ILE A 189 -13.14 13.91 2.16
N ALA A 190 -13.92 12.87 2.39
CA ALA A 190 -14.98 12.84 3.38
C ALA A 190 -14.67 11.83 4.48
N PHE A 191 -14.56 12.30 5.71
CA PHE A 191 -14.46 11.47 6.90
C PHE A 191 -15.85 11.23 7.48
N SER A 192 -16.11 10.01 7.93
CA SER A 192 -17.39 9.58 8.49
C SER A 192 -17.17 8.69 9.72
N LYS A 193 -18.26 8.27 10.38
CA LYS A 193 -18.24 7.43 11.60
C LYS A 193 -17.28 7.96 12.68
N ARG A 194 -17.24 9.30 12.85
CA ARG A 194 -16.34 9.99 13.78
C ARG A 194 -14.84 9.88 13.45
N GLY A 195 -14.51 9.79 12.16
CA GLY A 195 -13.12 9.73 11.72
C GLY A 195 -12.52 8.33 11.77
N THR A 196 -13.34 7.28 11.70
CA THR A 196 -12.85 5.90 11.56
C THR A 196 -12.97 5.37 10.14
N THR A 197 -13.75 6.05 9.29
CA THR A 197 -13.91 5.73 7.88
C THR A 197 -13.74 6.97 7.03
N LEU A 198 -13.15 6.82 5.85
CA LEU A 198 -12.99 7.89 4.87
C LEU A 198 -13.37 7.42 3.46
N SER A 199 -13.67 8.37 2.59
CA SER A 199 -13.91 8.17 1.16
C SER A 199 -13.50 9.41 0.39
N GLY A 200 -13.01 9.25 -0.83
CA GLY A 200 -12.63 10.38 -1.67
C GLY A 200 -12.39 9.97 -3.12
N ASP A 201 -12.05 10.97 -3.93
CA ASP A 201 -11.61 10.78 -5.32
C ASP A 201 -10.13 11.11 -5.41
N PHE A 202 -9.33 10.24 -6.02
CA PHE A 202 -7.95 10.48 -6.40
C PHE A 202 -7.86 10.75 -7.90
N GLU A 203 -7.03 11.71 -8.30
CA GLU A 203 -6.80 12.05 -9.70
C GLU A 203 -5.32 12.33 -9.94
N GLY A 204 -4.70 11.51 -10.78
CA GLY A 204 -3.32 11.65 -11.23
C GLY A 204 -3.18 11.37 -12.73
N ASP A 205 -2.12 11.88 -13.33
CA ASP A 205 -1.89 11.73 -14.78
C ASP A 205 -1.58 10.27 -15.15
N CYS A 206 -0.99 9.50 -14.24
CA CYS A 206 -0.67 8.08 -14.41
C CYS A 206 -1.83 7.12 -14.12
N VAL A 207 -2.75 7.49 -13.22
CA VAL A 207 -3.84 6.61 -12.74
C VAL A 207 -5.22 7.02 -13.31
N GLY A 208 -5.35 8.25 -13.82
CA GLY A 208 -6.65 8.84 -14.13
C GLY A 208 -7.41 9.20 -12.86
N LYS A 209 -8.75 9.29 -12.97
CA LYS A 209 -9.64 9.58 -11.84
C LYS A 209 -10.21 8.28 -11.27
N VAL A 210 -9.95 8.01 -10.00
CA VAL A 210 -10.41 6.81 -9.27
C VAL A 210 -11.04 7.21 -7.94
N SER A 211 -12.02 6.44 -7.48
CA SER A 211 -12.60 6.60 -6.14
C SER A 211 -11.95 5.64 -5.15
N PHE A 212 -11.71 6.07 -3.93
CA PHE A 212 -11.17 5.22 -2.87
C PHE A 212 -12.01 5.29 -1.60
N THR A 213 -11.92 4.23 -0.80
CA THR A 213 -12.45 4.18 0.56
C THR A 213 -11.35 3.81 1.54
N GLY A 214 -11.53 4.11 2.82
CA GLY A 214 -10.52 3.78 3.81
C GLY A 214 -11.08 3.56 5.21
N VAL A 215 -10.37 2.75 5.97
CA VAL A 215 -10.68 2.41 7.36
C VAL A 215 -9.48 2.69 8.26
N LYS A 216 -9.74 3.23 9.44
CA LYS A 216 -8.70 3.55 10.41
C LYS A 216 -8.28 2.28 11.17
N VAL A 217 -7.03 1.88 11.02
CA VAL A 217 -6.46 0.66 11.62
C VAL A 217 -5.81 0.94 12.97
N GLU A 218 -5.25 2.14 13.13
CA GLU A 218 -4.57 2.55 14.35
C GLU A 218 -4.87 4.00 14.68
N ALA A 219 -5.09 4.30 15.96
CA ALA A 219 -5.18 5.67 16.44
C ALA A 219 -3.80 6.34 16.38
N GLY A 220 -3.77 7.60 15.94
CA GLY A 220 -2.56 8.39 16.00
C GLY A 220 -2.29 8.88 17.41
N ASP A 221 -1.09 9.41 17.62
CA ASP A 221 -0.64 9.96 18.89
C ASP A 221 -0.62 11.50 18.88
N TYR A 222 -1.30 12.12 17.92
CA TYR A 222 -1.36 13.58 17.73
C TYR A 222 0.02 14.24 17.60
N ARG A 223 1.03 13.51 17.11
CA ARG A 223 2.34 14.11 16.83
C ARG A 223 2.20 15.27 15.87
N LEU A 224 2.78 16.39 16.29
CA LEU A 224 2.99 17.54 15.43
C LEU A 224 4.22 17.28 14.58
N GLY A 225 4.05 17.31 13.27
CA GLY A 225 5.17 17.32 12.35
C GLY A 225 4.98 18.32 11.22
N SER A 226 5.98 18.38 10.34
CA SER A 226 6.00 19.26 9.19
C SER A 226 6.23 18.44 7.94
N SER A 227 5.36 18.60 6.96
CA SER A 227 5.50 18.05 5.61
C SER A 227 6.33 18.95 4.69
N GLU A 228 7.01 19.98 5.21
CA GLU A 228 7.62 21.01 4.36
C GLU A 228 8.74 20.47 3.48
N TYR A 229 9.59 19.59 4.04
CA TYR A 229 10.72 19.02 3.31
C TYR A 229 10.25 18.03 2.25
N GLU A 230 9.43 17.06 2.63
CA GLU A 230 8.87 16.02 1.76
C GLU A 230 8.06 16.66 0.61
N TRP A 231 7.23 17.65 0.93
CA TRP A 231 6.47 18.38 -0.08
C TRP A 231 7.36 19.13 -1.07
N LYS A 232 8.47 19.70 -0.60
CA LYS A 232 9.42 20.44 -1.42
C LYS A 232 10.25 19.51 -2.30
N ASP A 233 10.57 18.32 -1.79
CA ASP A 233 11.31 17.29 -2.53
C ASP A 233 10.49 16.67 -3.66
N LEU A 234 9.17 16.83 -3.64
CA LEU A 234 8.25 16.44 -4.72
C LEU A 234 7.81 17.62 -5.61
N SER A 235 8.64 18.66 -5.72
CA SER A 235 8.32 19.85 -6.53
C SER A 235 8.80 19.74 -7.99
N ALA A 236 8.25 20.60 -8.88
CA ALA A 236 8.72 20.76 -10.26
C ALA A 236 10.24 21.04 -10.35
N ARG A 237 10.80 21.74 -9.35
CA ARG A 237 12.24 22.00 -9.27
C ARG A 237 13.04 20.74 -8.96
N SER A 238 12.49 19.85 -8.14
CA SER A 238 13.09 18.54 -7.87
C SER A 238 13.02 17.65 -9.10
N TYR A 239 11.86 17.63 -9.78
CA TYR A 239 11.70 16.94 -11.06
C TYR A 239 12.77 17.39 -12.07
N GLU A 240 12.95 18.70 -12.27
CA GLU A 240 13.93 19.21 -13.23
C GLU A 240 15.37 18.80 -12.88
N ARG A 241 15.70 18.76 -11.58
CA ARG A 241 17.01 18.31 -11.11
C ARG A 241 17.23 16.83 -11.41
N GLU A 242 16.22 15.99 -11.16
CA GLU A 242 16.28 14.55 -11.45
C GLU A 242 16.34 14.27 -12.96
N ARG A 243 15.55 15.01 -13.75
CA ARG A 243 15.53 14.93 -15.22
C ARG A 243 16.89 15.26 -15.83
N VAL A 244 17.53 16.35 -15.40
CA VAL A 244 18.87 16.72 -15.86
C VAL A 244 19.91 15.69 -15.40
N GLY A 245 19.77 15.10 -14.22
CA GLY A 245 20.63 14.01 -13.76
C GLY A 245 20.56 12.75 -14.61
N ARG A 246 19.35 12.39 -15.08
CA ARG A 246 19.11 11.18 -15.91
C ARG A 246 19.62 11.33 -17.35
N TRP A 247 19.55 12.53 -17.94
CA TRP A 247 19.84 12.73 -19.38
C TRP A 247 21.04 13.67 -19.67
N GLY A 248 21.59 14.32 -18.65
CA GLY A 248 22.55 15.42 -18.78
C GLY A 248 24.03 15.05 -18.74
N ARG A 249 24.40 13.76 -18.74
CA ARG A 249 25.80 13.35 -19.05
C ARG A 249 25.91 12.88 -20.48
N ARG A 250 25.93 13.82 -21.42
CA ARG A 250 26.73 13.67 -22.64
C ARG A 250 27.96 14.56 -22.46
N TYR A 251 29.12 13.93 -22.65
CA TYR A 251 30.49 14.42 -22.53
C TYR A 251 30.70 15.91 -22.85
#